data_AF-A0A968R2A6-F1
#
_entry.id   AF-A0A968R2A6-F1
#
_cell.length_a   1.000
_cell.length_b   1.000
_cell.length_c   1.000
_cell.angle_alpha   90.00
_cell.angle_beta   90.00
_cell.angle_gamma   90.00
#
_symmetry.space_group_name_H-M   'P 1'
#
loop_
_entity.id
_entity.type
_entity.pdbx_description
1 polymer ?
#
loop_
_entity_poly.entity_id
_entity_poly.type
_entity_poly.pdbx_seq_one_letter_code
_entity_poly.pdbx_strand_id
1 'polypeptide(L)'
;MDIQAYLDSKKELSNLWAQQKYGEAWKLLEKMLADYPYSIDLLVKRSKIIQLLDTENISELPSLDMVEESLQLSHVLDPDAIDPCLELGHFEYAAIDRPESAIKYFESAKIQAELKLKLATIGLIKCYIDLGKISLARQTLETAKIWLANDSDLGVIEFELEEYE
;
A
#
# COMPACT_ATOMS: atom_id res chain seq x y z
N MET A 1 -12.13 -14.13 -19.57
CA MET A 1 -11.42 -13.75 -18.33
C MET A 1 -12.33 -14.06 -17.18
N ASP A 2 -11.95 -15.00 -16.32
CA ASP A 2 -12.80 -15.45 -15.21
C ASP A 2 -12.41 -14.70 -13.93
N ILE A 3 -13.17 -13.65 -13.64
CA ILE A 3 -12.97 -12.82 -12.43
C ILE A 3 -13.15 -13.67 -11.17
N GLN A 4 -14.03 -14.66 -11.19
CA GLN A 4 -14.26 -15.52 -10.03
C GLN A 4 -13.03 -16.38 -9.73
N ALA A 5 -12.44 -16.99 -10.77
CA ALA A 5 -11.21 -17.75 -10.62
C ALA A 5 -10.05 -16.91 -10.06
N TYR A 6 -9.94 -15.64 -10.47
CA TYR A 6 -8.96 -14.70 -9.90
C TYR A 6 -9.21 -14.42 -8.42
N LEU A 7 -10.46 -14.12 -8.04
CA LEU A 7 -10.83 -13.83 -6.66
C LEU A 7 -10.61 -15.05 -5.74
N ASP A 8 -10.93 -16.24 -6.23
CA ASP A 8 -10.70 -17.50 -5.50
C ASP A 8 -9.20 -17.74 -5.29
N SER A 9 -8.39 -17.57 -6.34
CA SER A 9 -6.93 -17.68 -6.26
C SER A 9 -6.32 -16.65 -5.30
N LYS A 10 -6.85 -15.41 -5.31
CA LYS A 10 -6.41 -14.36 -4.38
C LYS A 10 -6.70 -14.72 -2.93
N LYS A 11 -7.89 -15.27 -2.65
CA LYS A 11 -8.26 -15.75 -1.31
C LYS A 11 -7.39 -16.90 -0.86
N GLU A 12 -7.11 -17.86 -1.75
CA GLU A 12 -6.21 -18.96 -1.47
C GLU A 12 -4.78 -18.47 -1.17
N LEU A 13 -4.26 -17.53 -1.97
CA LEU A 13 -2.96 -16.91 -1.73
C LEU A 13 -2.89 -16.24 -0.34
N SER A 14 -3.94 -15.50 0.06
CA SER A 14 -4.03 -14.91 1.40
C SER A 14 -4.05 -15.97 2.52
N ASN A 15 -4.72 -17.11 2.31
CA ASN A 15 -4.73 -18.20 3.28
C ASN A 15 -3.36 -18.86 3.43
N LEU A 16 -2.68 -19.13 2.31
CA LEU A 16 -1.32 -19.69 2.31
C LEU A 16 -0.34 -18.75 3.00
N TRP A 17 -0.47 -17.44 2.77
CA TRP A 17 0.32 -16.41 3.45
C TRP A 17 0.11 -16.45 4.97
N ALA A 18 -1.14 -16.45 5.42
CA ALA A 18 -1.47 -16.48 6.84
C ALA A 18 -0.95 -17.75 7.55
N GLN A 19 -0.86 -18.87 6.80
CA GLN A 19 -0.31 -20.14 7.28
C GLN A 19 1.23 -20.23 7.15
N GLN A 20 1.90 -19.18 6.67
CA GLN A 20 3.35 -19.16 6.41
C GLN A 20 3.82 -20.24 5.42
N LYS A 21 2.91 -20.72 4.55
CA LYS A 21 3.21 -21.71 3.51
C LYS A 21 3.80 -21.03 2.28
N TYR A 22 4.96 -20.39 2.45
CA TYR A 22 5.52 -19.51 1.42
C TYR A 22 5.89 -20.24 0.12
N GLY A 23 6.32 -21.51 0.19
CA GLY A 23 6.60 -22.31 -1.01
C GLY A 23 5.35 -22.63 -1.85
N GLU A 24 4.20 -22.88 -1.20
CA GLU A 24 2.91 -23.06 -1.90
C GLU A 24 2.40 -21.71 -2.42
N ALA A 25 2.51 -20.66 -1.61
CA ALA A 25 2.13 -19.30 -1.99
C ALA A 25 2.93 -18.81 -3.20
N TRP A 26 4.22 -19.10 -3.28
CA TRP A 26 5.08 -18.80 -4.43
C TRP A 26 4.55 -19.43 -5.72
N LYS A 27 4.27 -20.74 -5.71
CA LYS A 27 3.78 -21.46 -6.90
C LYS A 27 2.44 -20.90 -7.39
N LEU A 28 1.53 -20.62 -6.46
CA LEU A 28 0.25 -20.01 -6.81
C LEU A 28 0.43 -18.59 -7.36
N LEU A 29 1.29 -17.79 -6.73
CA LEU A 29 1.57 -16.43 -7.14
C LEU A 29 2.17 -16.38 -8.56
N GLU A 30 3.15 -17.22 -8.88
CA GLU A 30 3.75 -17.26 -10.22
C GLU A 30 2.72 -17.64 -11.28
N LYS A 31 1.82 -18.58 -10.97
CA LYS A 31 0.69 -18.92 -11.85
C LYS A 31 -0.23 -17.72 -12.05
N MET A 32 -0.57 -17.00 -10.98
CA MET A 32 -1.39 -15.79 -11.08
C MET A 32 -0.68 -14.69 -11.88
N LEU A 33 0.64 -14.52 -11.75
CA LEU A 33 1.41 -13.54 -12.52
C LEU A 33 1.51 -13.90 -14.01
N ALA A 34 1.47 -15.18 -14.37
CA ALA A 34 1.39 -15.59 -15.78
C ALA A 34 0.08 -15.10 -16.45
N ASP A 35 -1.03 -15.13 -15.70
CA ASP A 35 -2.33 -14.67 -16.19
C ASP A 35 -2.53 -13.15 -16.01
N TYR A 36 -1.87 -12.54 -15.01
CA TYR A 36 -2.03 -11.14 -14.60
C TYR A 36 -0.67 -10.46 -14.35
N PRO A 37 0.20 -10.32 -15.37
CA PRO A 37 1.59 -9.92 -15.21
C PRO A 37 1.78 -8.47 -14.71
N TYR A 38 0.76 -7.62 -14.87
CA TYR A 38 0.78 -6.22 -14.48
C TYR A 38 -0.05 -5.93 -13.21
N SER A 39 -0.39 -6.96 -12.43
CA SER A 39 -1.05 -6.74 -11.15
C SER A 39 -0.04 -6.25 -10.11
N ILE A 40 -0.13 -4.97 -9.75
CA ILE A 40 0.74 -4.32 -8.76
C ILE A 40 0.76 -5.08 -7.43
N ASP A 41 -0.40 -5.49 -6.92
CA ASP A 41 -0.52 -6.28 -5.68
C ASP A 41 0.23 -7.62 -5.78
N LEU A 42 0.16 -8.31 -6.93
CA LEU A 42 0.89 -9.56 -7.12
C LEU A 42 2.40 -9.34 -7.25
N LEU A 43 2.83 -8.30 -7.97
CA LEU A 43 4.26 -7.94 -8.11
C LEU A 43 4.89 -7.59 -6.76
N VAL A 44 4.19 -6.82 -5.93
CA VAL A 44 4.60 -6.50 -4.55
C VAL A 44 4.56 -7.74 -3.65
N LYS A 45 3.59 -8.64 -3.82
CA LYS A 45 3.62 -9.92 -3.08
C LYS A 45 4.79 -10.79 -3.49
N ARG A 46 5.20 -10.74 -4.76
CA ARG A 46 6.32 -11.54 -5.28
C ARG A 46 7.61 -11.18 -4.58
N SER A 47 7.93 -9.89 -4.51
CA SER A 47 9.11 -9.40 -3.80
C SER A 47 9.13 -9.83 -2.33
N LYS A 48 7.98 -9.72 -1.64
CA LYS A 48 7.86 -10.13 -0.24
C LYS A 48 8.01 -11.63 -0.02
N ILE A 49 7.42 -12.48 -0.88
CA ILE A 49 7.57 -13.93 -0.77
C ILE A 49 9.04 -14.31 -0.92
N ILE A 50 9.76 -13.73 -1.89
CA ILE A 50 11.18 -14.04 -2.11
C ILE A 50 12.01 -13.80 -0.85
N GLN A 51 11.73 -12.72 -0.11
CA GLN A 51 12.40 -12.41 1.16
C GLN A 51 12.04 -13.38 2.30
N LEU A 52 10.89 -14.05 2.23
CA LEU A 52 10.36 -14.95 3.26
C LEU A 52 10.58 -16.44 2.96
N LEU A 53 10.99 -16.77 1.74
CA LEU A 53 11.22 -18.14 1.33
C LEU A 53 12.45 -18.71 2.04
N ASP A 54 12.24 -19.81 2.75
CA ASP A 54 13.35 -20.62 3.24
C ASP A 54 13.95 -21.40 2.06
N THR A 55 15.26 -21.24 1.89
CA THR A 55 16.01 -21.67 0.70
C THR A 55 16.08 -23.20 0.53
N GLU A 56 15.70 -23.97 1.53
CA GLU A 56 15.86 -25.43 1.54
C GLU A 56 14.84 -26.20 0.67
N ASN A 57 13.74 -25.57 0.21
CA ASN A 57 12.59 -26.28 -0.39
C ASN A 57 12.24 -25.90 -1.84
N ILE A 58 13.08 -25.15 -2.56
CA ILE A 58 12.80 -24.71 -3.94
C ILE A 58 13.96 -25.08 -4.86
N SER A 59 13.63 -25.73 -5.99
CA SER A 59 14.61 -26.22 -6.97
C SER A 59 15.34 -25.12 -7.74
N GLU A 60 14.72 -23.95 -7.86
CA GLU A 60 15.31 -22.73 -8.42
C GLU A 60 15.02 -21.59 -7.44
N LEU A 61 16.08 -21.11 -6.78
CA LEU A 61 15.96 -20.01 -5.83
C LEU A 61 15.61 -18.73 -6.60
N PRO A 62 14.52 -18.04 -6.26
CA PRO A 62 14.27 -16.73 -6.84
C PRO A 62 15.41 -15.77 -6.49
N SER A 63 15.86 -14.99 -7.48
CA SER A 63 17.00 -14.08 -7.32
C SER A 63 16.58 -12.74 -6.75
N LEU A 64 17.56 -12.00 -6.20
CA LEU A 64 17.38 -10.59 -5.84
C LEU A 64 17.01 -9.74 -7.06
N ASP A 65 17.47 -10.10 -8.26
CA ASP A 65 17.09 -9.41 -9.50
C ASP A 65 15.58 -9.52 -9.75
N MET A 66 14.95 -10.67 -9.47
CA MET A 66 13.50 -10.82 -9.62
C MET A 66 12.72 -9.94 -8.63
N VAL A 67 13.29 -9.68 -7.46
CA VAL A 67 12.73 -8.74 -6.47
C VAL A 67 12.77 -7.33 -7.03
N GLU A 68 13.94 -6.90 -7.52
CA GLU A 68 14.14 -5.58 -8.12
C GLU A 68 13.21 -5.37 -9.32
N GLU A 69 13.19 -6.29 -10.27
CA GLU A 69 12.35 -6.21 -11.48
C GLU A 69 10.86 -6.08 -11.14
N SER A 70 10.38 -6.88 -10.18
CA SER A 70 8.96 -6.88 -9.81
C SER A 70 8.58 -5.58 -9.11
N LEU A 71 9.44 -5.09 -8.22
CA LEU A 71 9.22 -3.84 -7.52
C LEU A 71 9.31 -2.63 -8.46
N GLN A 72 10.32 -2.56 -9.32
CA GLN A 72 10.46 -1.49 -10.31
C GLN A 72 9.28 -1.48 -11.29
N LEU A 73 8.86 -2.65 -11.80
CA LEU A 73 7.67 -2.74 -12.66
C LEU A 73 6.41 -2.26 -11.92
N SER A 74 6.22 -2.65 -10.65
CA SER A 74 5.06 -2.22 -9.86
C SER A 74 5.03 -0.71 -9.65
N HIS A 75 6.20 -0.08 -9.46
CA HIS A 75 6.33 1.37 -9.34
C HIS A 75 6.13 2.11 -10.67
N VAL A 76 6.58 1.55 -11.79
CA VAL A 76 6.31 2.12 -13.12
C VAL A 76 4.81 2.10 -13.46
N LEU A 77 4.11 1.05 -13.05
CA LEU A 77 2.66 0.92 -13.29
C LEU A 77 1.83 1.90 -12.45
N ASP A 78 2.24 2.18 -11.21
CA ASP A 78 1.63 3.19 -10.35
C ASP A 78 2.71 3.85 -9.46
N PRO A 79 3.26 5.00 -9.89
CA PRO A 79 4.27 5.73 -9.12
C PRO A 79 3.76 6.27 -7.78
N ASP A 80 2.44 6.45 -7.65
CA ASP A 80 1.78 6.99 -6.46
C ASP A 80 1.29 5.88 -5.50
N ALA A 81 1.48 4.61 -5.87
CA ALA A 81 1.21 3.49 -4.99
C ALA A 81 2.22 3.46 -3.83
N ILE A 82 1.68 3.52 -2.61
CA ILE A 82 2.46 3.54 -1.37
C ILE A 82 3.24 2.24 -1.19
N ASP A 83 2.59 1.09 -1.39
CA ASP A 83 3.17 -0.23 -1.12
C ASP A 83 4.44 -0.51 -1.97
N PRO A 84 4.44 -0.34 -3.31
CA PRO A 84 5.66 -0.43 -4.11
C PRO A 84 6.80 0.46 -3.60
N CYS A 85 6.52 1.72 -3.27
CA CYS A 85 7.52 2.65 -2.76
C CYS A 85 8.09 2.20 -1.41
N LEU A 86 7.25 1.72 -0.48
CA LEU A 86 7.73 1.19 0.80
C LEU A 86 8.65 -0.01 0.60
N GLU A 87 8.26 -0.96 -0.25
CA GLU A 87 9.05 -2.16 -0.49
C GLU A 87 10.34 -1.88 -1.27
N LEU A 88 10.32 -0.95 -2.23
CA LEU A 88 11.54 -0.45 -2.89
C LEU A 88 12.50 0.20 -1.90
N GLY A 89 11.97 1.02 -0.99
CA GLY A 89 12.78 1.63 0.08
C GLY A 89 13.43 0.58 0.97
N HIS A 90 12.69 -0.44 1.38
CA HIS A 90 13.24 -1.54 2.17
C HIS A 90 14.27 -2.37 1.39
N PHE A 91 14.01 -2.67 0.11
CA PHE A 91 14.93 -3.41 -0.74
C PHE A 91 16.26 -2.66 -0.93
N GLU A 92 16.20 -1.38 -1.31
CA GLU A 92 17.39 -0.55 -1.51
C GLU A 92 18.19 -0.40 -0.22
N TYR A 93 17.52 -0.24 0.92
CA TYR A 93 18.19 -0.10 2.21
C TYR A 93 18.80 -1.41 2.71
N ALA A 94 18.04 -2.50 2.71
CA ALA A 94 18.41 -3.73 3.41
C ALA A 94 19.11 -4.77 2.51
N ALA A 95 18.76 -4.82 1.21
CA ALA A 95 19.31 -5.80 0.28
C ALA A 95 20.46 -5.24 -0.57
N ILE A 96 20.40 -3.96 -0.94
CA ILE A 96 21.37 -3.33 -1.86
C ILE A 96 22.34 -2.36 -1.16
N ASP A 97 22.08 -1.98 0.10
CA ASP A 97 22.88 -1.04 0.90
C ASP A 97 23.01 0.35 0.24
N ARG A 98 21.89 0.88 -0.27
CA ARG A 98 21.75 2.20 -0.93
C ARG A 98 20.76 3.09 -0.17
N PRO A 99 21.14 3.62 1.00
CA PRO A 99 20.24 4.46 1.81
C PRO A 99 19.77 5.73 1.09
N GLU A 100 20.60 6.34 0.22
CA GLU A 100 20.21 7.53 -0.54
C GLU A 100 19.13 7.24 -1.59
N SER A 101 19.11 6.03 -2.16
CA SER A 101 18.03 5.59 -3.06
C SER A 101 16.77 5.31 -2.25
N ALA A 102 16.92 4.58 -1.14
CA ALA A 102 15.81 4.23 -0.25
C ALA A 102 15.05 5.45 0.29
N ILE A 103 15.75 6.53 0.65
CA ILE A 103 15.14 7.79 1.13
C ILE A 103 14.11 8.31 0.13
N LYS A 104 14.42 8.33 -1.17
CA LYS A 104 13.51 8.87 -2.19
C LYS A 104 12.20 8.09 -2.25
N TYR A 105 12.29 6.76 -2.13
CA TYR A 105 11.12 5.89 -2.14
C TYR A 105 10.28 6.05 -0.86
N PHE A 106 10.93 6.14 0.31
CA PHE A 106 10.22 6.39 1.57
C PHE A 106 9.58 7.78 1.62
N GLU A 107 10.24 8.82 1.09
CA GLU A 107 9.67 10.16 0.98
C GLU A 107 8.44 10.17 0.07
N SER A 108 8.52 9.51 -1.09
CA SER A 108 7.37 9.36 -2.00
C SER A 108 6.20 8.65 -1.30
N ALA A 109 6.47 7.50 -0.67
CA ALA A 109 5.45 6.75 0.08
C ALA A 109 4.80 7.61 1.17
N LYS A 110 5.61 8.38 1.91
CA LYS A 110 5.15 9.29 2.96
C LYS A 110 4.21 10.36 2.41
N ILE A 111 4.61 11.06 1.35
CA ILE A 111 3.80 12.12 0.71
C ILE A 111 2.43 11.56 0.28
N GLN A 112 2.42 10.39 -0.36
CA GLN A 112 1.19 9.76 -0.82
C GLN A 112 0.30 9.29 0.35
N ALA A 113 0.90 8.78 1.43
CA ALA A 113 0.17 8.39 2.63
C ALA A 113 -0.48 9.60 3.33
N GLU A 114 0.25 10.71 3.45
CA GLU A 114 -0.26 11.96 4.03
C GLU A 114 -1.43 12.51 3.21
N LEU A 115 -1.32 12.52 1.88
CA LEU A 115 -2.39 12.94 0.99
C LEU A 115 -3.65 12.07 1.14
N LYS A 116 -3.49 10.73 1.14
CA LYS A 116 -4.63 9.81 1.30
C LYS A 116 -5.28 9.94 2.68
N LEU A 117 -4.49 10.11 3.73
CA LEU A 117 -5.00 10.35 5.08
C LEU A 117 -5.79 11.65 5.15
N LYS A 118 -5.30 12.73 4.53
CA LYS A 118 -6.02 14.01 4.41
C LYS A 118 -7.38 13.82 3.77
N LEU A 119 -7.42 13.22 2.58
CA LEU A 119 -8.66 13.02 1.84
C LEU A 119 -9.67 12.16 2.61
N ALA A 120 -9.20 11.08 3.23
CA ALA A 120 -10.05 10.21 4.06
C ALA A 120 -10.61 10.96 5.28
N THR A 121 -9.78 11.78 5.94
CA THR A 121 -10.19 12.58 7.10
C THR A 121 -11.24 13.62 6.72
N ILE A 122 -11.04 14.33 5.60
CA ILE A 122 -12.03 15.28 5.07
C ILE A 122 -13.35 14.57 4.76
N GLY A 123 -13.31 13.44 4.07
CA GLY A 123 -14.51 12.65 3.77
C GLY A 123 -15.24 12.20 5.04
N LEU A 124 -14.49 11.76 6.06
CA LEU A 124 -15.04 11.35 7.36
C LEU A 124 -15.75 12.52 8.07
N ILE A 125 -15.15 13.71 8.09
CA ILE A 125 -15.76 14.89 8.70
C ILE A 125 -17.07 15.25 7.99
N LYS A 126 -17.08 15.26 6.64
CA LYS A 126 -18.29 15.53 5.85
C LYS A 126 -19.41 14.53 6.17
N CYS A 127 -19.09 13.24 6.23
CA CYS A 127 -20.05 12.22 6.66
C CYS A 127 -20.58 12.47 8.08
N TYR A 128 -19.76 12.95 9.02
CA TYR A 128 -20.25 13.30 10.35
C TYR A 128 -21.19 14.52 10.35
N ILE A 129 -20.90 15.53 9.53
CA ILE A 129 -21.78 16.69 9.33
C ILE A 129 -23.13 16.24 8.77
N ASP A 130 -23.13 15.47 7.68
CA ASP A 130 -24.36 14.96 7.03
C ASP A 130 -25.23 14.11 7.96
N LEU A 131 -24.60 13.38 8.89
CA LEU A 131 -25.29 12.57 9.90
C LEU A 131 -25.71 13.38 11.15
N GLY A 132 -25.49 14.69 11.18
CA GLY A 132 -25.76 15.56 12.34
C GLY A 132 -24.87 15.29 13.55
N LYS A 133 -23.75 14.57 13.37
CA LYS A 133 -22.79 14.20 14.43
C LYS A 133 -21.72 15.29 14.60
N ILE A 134 -22.15 16.53 14.86
CA ILE A 134 -21.30 17.73 14.85
C ILE A 134 -20.13 17.64 15.85
N SER A 135 -20.34 17.05 17.03
CA SER A 135 -19.26 16.88 18.02
C SER A 135 -18.12 16.00 17.51
N LEU A 136 -18.43 14.91 16.79
CA LEU A 136 -17.43 14.03 16.18
C LEU A 136 -16.75 14.70 14.98
N ALA A 137 -17.49 15.47 14.19
CA ALA A 137 -16.93 16.27 13.10
C ALA A 137 -15.86 17.24 13.64
N ARG A 138 -16.18 17.99 14.70
CA ARG A 138 -15.25 18.93 15.35
C ARG A 138 -14.04 18.23 15.96
N GLN A 139 -14.24 17.14 16.71
CA GLN A 139 -13.13 16.38 17.28
C GLN A 139 -12.17 15.87 16.19
N THR A 140 -12.71 15.40 15.08
CA THR A 140 -11.93 14.89 13.95
C THR A 140 -11.17 16.02 13.26
N LEU A 141 -11.81 17.18 13.05
CA LEU A 141 -11.17 18.39 12.50
C LEU A 141 -10.00 18.87 13.38
N GLU A 142 -10.21 18.98 14.69
CA GLU A 142 -9.15 19.41 15.62
C GLU A 142 -7.97 18.44 15.62
N THR A 143 -8.23 17.13 15.52
CA THR A 143 -7.17 16.13 15.38
C THR A 143 -6.41 16.30 14.05
N ALA A 144 -7.13 16.62 12.96
CA ALA A 144 -6.54 16.82 11.64
C ALA A 144 -5.60 18.02 11.60
N LYS A 145 -5.98 19.13 12.24
CA LYS A 145 -5.19 20.38 12.27
C LYS A 145 -3.83 20.25 12.95
N ILE A 146 -3.64 19.25 13.82
CA ILE A 146 -2.34 19.00 14.48
C ILE A 146 -1.25 18.69 13.45
N TRP A 147 -1.59 17.97 12.37
CA TRP A 147 -0.63 17.52 11.36
C TRP A 147 -0.86 18.13 9.96
N LEU A 148 -2.02 18.75 9.72
CA LEU A 148 -2.34 19.55 8.52
C LEU A 148 -2.49 21.03 8.87
N ALA A 149 -1.50 21.58 9.58
CA ALA A 149 -1.53 22.99 9.97
C ALA A 149 -1.63 23.89 8.72
N ASN A 150 -2.60 24.81 8.72
CA ASN A 150 -2.90 25.75 7.63
C ASN A 150 -3.41 25.10 6.32
N ASP A 151 -3.96 23.88 6.37
CA ASP A 151 -4.59 23.28 5.21
C ASP A 151 -5.90 24.00 4.84
N SER A 152 -5.98 24.51 3.61
CA SER A 152 -7.12 25.30 3.15
C SER A 152 -8.44 24.50 3.15
N ASP A 153 -8.39 23.20 2.89
CA ASP A 153 -9.60 22.38 2.82
C ASP A 153 -10.18 22.16 4.23
N LEU A 154 -9.32 22.05 5.24
CA LEU A 154 -9.76 22.03 6.64
C LEU A 154 -10.37 23.36 7.07
N GLY A 155 -9.84 24.50 6.59
CA GLY A 155 -10.40 25.83 6.87
C GLY A 155 -11.81 26.04 6.31
N VAL A 156 -12.11 25.47 5.14
CA VAL A 156 -13.48 25.49 4.59
C VAL A 156 -14.45 24.70 5.47
N ILE A 157 -14.04 23.51 5.91
CA ILE A 157 -14.86 22.64 6.78
C ILE A 157 -15.09 23.27 8.15
N GLU A 158 -14.07 23.95 8.69
CA GLU A 158 -14.20 24.72 9.93
C GLU A 158 -15.30 25.78 9.82
N PHE A 159 -15.28 26.57 8.74
CA PHE A 159 -16.30 27.57 8.47
C PHE A 159 -17.71 26.96 8.32
N GLU A 160 -17.85 25.83 7.62
CA GLU A 160 -19.12 25.11 7.51
C GLU A 160 -19.65 24.65 8.88
N LEU A 161 -18.76 24.24 9.79
CA LEU A 161 -19.14 23.77 11.12
C LEU A 161 -19.61 24.90 12.04
N GLU A 162 -19.13 26.14 11.84
CA GLU A 162 -19.59 27.33 12.57
C GLU A 162 -21.08 27.62 12.33
N GLU A 163 -21.64 27.22 11.18
CA GLU A 163 -23.07 27.39 10.88
C GLU A 163 -24.01 26.52 11.73
N TYR A 164 -23.45 25.55 12.48
CA TYR A 164 -24.18 24.66 13.38
C TYR A 164 -24.08 25.08 14.87
N GLU A 165 -23.62 26.30 15.15
CA GLU A 165 -23.63 26.95 16.48
C GLU A 165 -24.94 27.72 16.75
#